data_AF-A0AAW9A678-F1
#
_entry.id   AF-A0AAW9A678-F1
#
_cell.length_a   1.000
_cell.length_b   1.000
_cell.length_c   1.000
_cell.angle_alpha   90.00
_cell.angle_beta   90.00
_cell.angle_gamma   90.00
#
_symmetry.space_group_name_H-M   'P 1'
#
loop_
_entity.id
_entity.type
_entity.pdbx_description
1 polymer ?
#
loop_
_entity_poly.entity_id
_entity_poly.type
_entity_poly.pdbx_seq_one_letter_code
_entity_poly.pdbx_strand_id
1 'polypeptide(L)'
;MITNERIIEEMERQLSFAKSAKDDQTVREALTAVRALCQVVLGETNTERQEEPIITPRTMAISHKPLLSSLEGKPLDEEDANGGSIFDF
;
A
#
# COMPACT_ATOMS: atom_id res chain seq x y z
N MET A 1 -14.74 -14.07 25.27
CA MET A 1 -13.30 -14.15 24.97
C MET A 1 -13.04 -15.49 24.33
N ILE A 2 -12.34 -15.54 23.20
CA ILE A 2 -11.89 -16.82 22.62
C ILE A 2 -10.77 -17.34 23.53
N THR A 3 -10.80 -18.61 23.89
CA THR A 3 -9.75 -19.24 24.71
C THR A 3 -8.55 -19.61 23.84
N ASN A 4 -7.35 -19.62 24.42
CA ASN A 4 -6.14 -20.02 23.70
C ASN A 4 -6.24 -21.45 23.15
N GLU A 5 -6.86 -22.36 23.90
CA GLU A 5 -7.14 -23.74 23.46
C GLU A 5 -7.95 -23.76 22.16
N ARG A 6 -8.99 -22.94 22.05
CA ARG A 6 -9.83 -22.89 20.86
C ARG A 6 -9.08 -22.40 19.62
N ILE A 7 -8.12 -21.50 19.80
CA ILE A 7 -7.28 -21.02 18.69
C ILE A 7 -6.29 -22.09 18.25
N ILE A 8 -5.69 -22.81 19.21
CA ILE A 8 -4.79 -23.93 18.91
C ILE A 8 -5.52 -25.03 18.13
N GLU A 9 -6.74 -25.41 18.54
CA GLU A 9 -7.58 -26.37 17.80
C GLU A 9 -7.84 -25.91 16.35
N GLU A 10 -8.10 -24.62 16.15
CA GLU A 10 -8.35 -24.09 14.81
C GLU A 10 -7.07 -24.06 13.96
N MET A 11 -5.91 -23.76 14.56
CA MET A 11 -4.62 -23.87 13.87
C MET A 11 -4.33 -25.31 13.42
N GLU A 12 -4.61 -26.31 14.26
CA GLU A 12 -4.46 -27.73 13.90
C GLU A 12 -5.36 -28.13 12.73
N ARG A 13 -6.60 -27.64 12.72
CA ARG A 13 -7.54 -27.83 11.61
C ARG A 13 -6.99 -27.24 10.30
N GLN A 14 -6.51 -25.99 10.34
CA GLN A 14 -5.94 -25.33 9.15
C GLN A 14 -4.67 -26.03 8.65
N LEU A 15 -3.81 -26.50 9.55
CA LEU A 15 -2.62 -27.28 9.17
C LEU A 15 -2.97 -28.64 8.58
N SER A 16 -3.99 -29.32 9.11
CA SER A 16 -4.48 -30.58 8.55
C SER A 16 -5.09 -30.39 7.17
N PHE A 17 -5.80 -29.27 6.97
CA PHE A 17 -6.31 -28.87 5.67
C PHE A 17 -5.18 -28.61 4.67
N ALA A 18 -4.17 -27.82 5.05
CA ALA A 18 -2.99 -27.57 4.22
C ALA A 18 -2.27 -28.86 3.81
N LYS A 19 -2.12 -29.82 4.73
CA LYS A 19 -1.48 -31.12 4.44
C LYS A 19 -2.23 -31.98 3.44
N SER A 20 -3.55 -31.85 3.36
CA SER A 20 -4.39 -32.60 2.43
C SER A 20 -4.67 -31.86 1.12
N ALA A 21 -4.29 -30.57 1.05
CA ALA A 21 -4.42 -29.78 -0.16
C ALA A 21 -3.48 -30.29 -1.27
N LYS A 22 -3.99 -30.30 -2.50
CA LYS A 22 -3.24 -30.68 -3.70
C LYS A 22 -2.65 -29.49 -4.45
N ASP A 23 -3.04 -28.28 -4.06
CA ASP A 23 -2.73 -27.04 -4.75
C ASP A 23 -2.00 -26.06 -3.82
N ASP A 24 -0.97 -25.43 -4.35
CA ASP A 24 -0.10 -24.51 -3.62
C ASP A 24 -0.83 -23.25 -3.14
N GLN A 25 -1.86 -22.79 -3.87
CA GLN A 25 -2.64 -21.63 -3.45
C GLN A 25 -3.39 -21.93 -2.15
N THR A 26 -4.06 -23.08 -2.10
CA THR A 26 -4.79 -23.53 -0.91
C THR A 26 -3.86 -23.72 0.29
N VAL A 27 -2.64 -24.22 0.08
CA VAL A 27 -1.62 -24.31 1.14
C VAL A 27 -1.26 -22.93 1.67
N ARG A 28 -1.03 -21.95 0.78
CA ARG A 28 -0.69 -20.57 1.16
C ARG A 28 -1.83 -19.88 1.92
N GLU A 29 -3.06 -20.09 1.50
CA GLU A 29 -4.25 -19.56 2.17
C GLU A 29 -4.39 -20.14 3.58
N ALA A 30 -4.25 -21.46 3.74
CA ALA A 30 -4.29 -22.11 5.05
C ALA A 30 -3.18 -21.62 5.98
N LEU A 31 -1.95 -21.44 5.48
CA LEU A 31 -0.84 -20.88 6.25
C LEU A 31 -1.06 -19.41 6.62
N THR A 32 -1.72 -18.64 5.74
CA THR A 32 -2.11 -17.25 6.02
C THR A 32 -3.14 -17.18 7.15
N ALA A 33 -4.11 -18.09 7.17
CA ALA A 33 -5.07 -18.21 8.26
C ALA A 33 -4.38 -18.54 9.60
N VAL A 34 -3.43 -19.48 9.60
CA VAL A 34 -2.62 -19.81 10.80
C VAL A 34 -1.85 -18.58 11.31
N ARG A 35 -1.23 -17.80 10.40
CA ARG A 35 -0.55 -16.55 10.77
C ARG A 35 -1.51 -15.55 11.42
N ALA A 36 -2.70 -15.36 10.87
CA ALA A 36 -3.70 -14.47 11.44
C ALA A 36 -4.17 -14.93 12.83
N LEU A 37 -4.34 -16.24 13.04
CA LEU A 37 -4.67 -16.80 14.35
C LEU A 37 -3.57 -16.53 15.39
N CYS A 38 -2.29 -16.65 15.02
CA CYS A 38 -1.18 -16.26 15.89
C CYS A 38 -1.23 -14.78 16.27
N GLN A 39 -1.48 -13.90 15.30
CA GLN A 39 -1.55 -12.45 15.55
C GLN A 39 -2.66 -12.10 16.54
N VAL A 40 -3.81 -12.78 16.46
CA VAL A 40 -4.94 -12.59 17.39
C VAL A 40 -4.57 -12.99 18.81
N VAL A 41 -3.87 -14.13 19.00
CA VAL A 41 -3.44 -14.60 20.33
C VAL A 41 -2.37 -13.70 20.93
N LEU A 42 -1.41 -13.28 20.11
CA LEU A 42 -0.26 -12.49 20.56
C LEU A 42 -0.59 -11.00 20.72
N GLY A 43 -1.81 -10.58 20.35
CA GLY A 43 -2.19 -9.17 20.36
C GLY A 43 -1.41 -8.33 19.34
N GLU A 44 -0.78 -8.98 18.35
CA GLU A 44 -0.03 -8.33 17.26
C GLU A 44 -0.98 -7.86 16.15
N THR A 45 -2.03 -7.15 16.52
CA THR A 45 -2.87 -6.43 15.56
C THR A 45 -2.14 -5.16 15.17
N ASN A 46 -1.27 -5.24 14.15
CA ASN A 46 -0.51 -4.13 13.59
C ASN A 46 0.47 -3.44 14.56
N THR A 47 1.67 -3.99 14.71
CA THR A 47 2.81 -3.09 14.48
C THR A 47 2.78 -2.82 12.99
N GLU A 48 2.22 -1.68 12.63
CA GLU A 48 2.22 -1.12 11.29
C GLU A 48 3.64 -1.26 10.74
N ARG A 49 3.85 -2.21 9.82
CA ARG A 49 4.81 -1.92 8.76
C ARG A 49 4.15 -0.80 8.00
N GLN A 50 4.48 0.42 8.38
CA GLN A 50 4.39 1.56 7.49
C GLN A 50 5.19 1.14 6.27
N GLU A 51 4.49 0.62 5.25
CA GLU A 51 5.01 0.61 3.91
C GLU A 51 5.20 2.08 3.57
N GLU A 52 6.41 2.58 3.81
CA GLU A 52 6.81 3.88 3.28
C GLU A 52 6.46 3.85 1.79
N PRO A 53 5.70 4.84 1.28
CA PRO A 53 5.37 4.86 -0.12
C PRO A 53 6.69 4.93 -0.89
N ILE A 54 7.04 3.85 -1.57
CA ILE A 54 8.12 3.86 -2.54
C ILE A 54 7.64 4.80 -3.65
N ILE A 55 8.04 6.06 -3.55
CA ILE A 55 7.90 7.05 -4.63
C ILE A 55 8.83 6.55 -5.73
N THR A 56 8.32 5.67 -6.59
CA THR A 56 8.94 5.40 -7.87
C THR A 56 8.81 6.68 -8.69
N PRO A 57 9.92 7.31 -9.13
CA PRO A 57 9.81 8.42 -10.07
C PRO A 57 9.28 7.84 -11.37
N ARG A 58 7.98 8.00 -11.59
CA ARG A 58 7.34 7.75 -12.88
C ARG A 58 8.00 8.72 -13.86
N THR A 59 8.90 8.20 -14.68
CA THR A 59 9.41 8.92 -15.84
C THR A 59 8.20 9.24 -16.71
N MET A 60 7.76 10.50 -16.64
CA MET A 60 6.67 11.02 -17.45
C MET A 60 7.16 11.01 -18.90
N ALA A 61 6.78 9.98 -19.63
CA ALA A 61 6.76 10.02 -21.08
C ALA A 61 5.85 11.18 -21.50
N ILE A 62 6.45 12.17 -22.15
CA ILE A 62 5.80 13.35 -22.70
C ILE A 62 4.74 12.87 -23.70
N SER A 63 3.46 13.00 -23.35
CA SER A 63 2.37 12.97 -24.32
C SER A 63 1.32 14.03 -23.98
N HIS A 64 1.57 15.21 -24.52
CA HIS A 64 0.64 16.23 -25.00
C HIS A 64 -0.87 15.92 -24.86
N LYS A 65 -1.53 16.60 -23.90
CA LYS A 65 -2.78 17.39 -24.07
C LYS A 65 -3.27 17.91 -22.71
N PRO A 66 -3.42 19.24 -22.50
CA PRO A 66 -4.07 19.77 -21.31
C PRO A 66 -5.59 19.89 -21.54
N LEU A 67 -6.41 19.25 -20.70
CA LEU A 67 -7.78 19.71 -20.46
C LEU A 67 -7.79 20.43 -19.11
N LEU A 68 -8.02 21.73 -19.23
CA LEU A 68 -8.15 22.71 -18.17
C LEU A 68 -9.37 22.39 -17.32
N SER A 69 -9.22 22.40 -16.00
CA SER A 69 -10.34 22.69 -15.09
C SER A 69 -9.82 23.49 -13.89
N SER A 70 -9.71 24.79 -14.13
CA SER A 70 -9.98 25.91 -13.23
C SER A 70 -9.77 25.67 -11.73
N LEU A 71 -8.66 26.17 -11.17
CA LEU A 71 -8.62 26.68 -9.80
C LEU A 71 -7.54 27.79 -9.67
N GLU A 72 -7.97 28.92 -9.10
CA GLU A 72 -7.19 29.98 -8.44
C GLU A 72 -6.14 30.83 -9.21
N GLY A 73 -6.46 32.12 -9.40
CA GLY A 73 -5.73 33.20 -8.73
C GLY A 73 -4.72 34.07 -9.51
N LYS A 74 -5.08 35.35 -9.69
CA LYS A 74 -4.25 36.59 -9.89
C LYS A 74 -3.76 36.97 -11.31
N PRO A 75 -3.55 38.29 -11.56
CA PRO A 75 -3.84 38.98 -12.82
C PRO A 75 -2.66 39.03 -13.80
N LEU A 76 -3.01 39.28 -15.07
CA LEU A 76 -2.15 39.44 -16.25
C LEU A 76 -1.01 40.46 -16.09
N ASP A 77 0.18 40.12 -16.58
CA ASP A 77 1.26 41.07 -16.92
C ASP A 77 1.55 40.97 -18.43
N GLU A 78 1.55 42.13 -19.10
CA GLU A 78 1.58 42.30 -20.56
C GLU A 78 3.02 42.46 -21.15
N GLU A 79 3.09 42.36 -22.48
CA GLU A 79 4.26 42.12 -23.34
C GLU A 79 5.31 43.26 -23.43
N ASP A 80 5.91 43.72 -22.32
CA ASP A 80 7.15 44.53 -22.41
C ASP A 80 8.13 44.37 -21.25
N ALA A 81 8.38 43.14 -20.82
CA ALA A 81 9.48 42.82 -19.91
C ALA A 81 10.55 41.96 -20.59
N ASN A 82 11.16 42.47 -21.66
CA ASN A 82 12.51 42.08 -22.07
C ASN A 82 13.56 42.56 -21.03
N GLY A 83 13.43 42.09 -19.78
CA GLY A 83 14.22 42.53 -18.63
C GLY A 83 14.72 41.34 -17.81
N GLY A 84 15.91 40.86 -18.19
CA GLY A 84 16.92 40.16 -17.39
C GLY A 84 16.49 39.26 -16.22
N SER A 85 16.76 37.96 -16.36
CA SER A 85 16.78 36.96 -15.28
C SER A 85 17.34 37.52 -13.96
N ILE A 86 16.50 37.58 -12.92
CA ILE A 86 16.86 37.90 -11.53
C ILE A 86 17.58 36.73 -10.81
N PHE A 87 17.87 35.64 -11.50
CA PHE A 87 18.83 34.65 -11.00
C PHE A 87 20.25 35.19 -11.19
N ASP A 88 20.65 36.08 -10.28
CA ASP A 88 22.04 36.16 -9.84
C ASP A 88 22.33 34.91 -8.98
N PHE A 89 23.52 34.33 -9.12
CA PHE A 89 23.93 33.11 -8.40
C PHE A 89 24.06 33.32 -6.89
#